data_AF-A0A7S0BQN7-F1
#
_entry.id   AF-A0A7S0BQN7-F1
#
_cell.length_a   1.000
_cell.length_b   1.000
_cell.length_c   1.000
_cell.angle_alpha   90.00
_cell.angle_beta   90.00
_cell.angle_gamma   90.00
#
_symmetry.space_group_name_H-M   'P 1'
#
loop_
_entity.id
_entity.type
_entity.pdbx_description
1 polymer ?
#
loop_
_entity_poly.entity_id
_entity_poly.type
_entity_poly.pdbx_seq_one_letter_code
_entity_poly.pdbx_strand_id
1 'polypeptide(L)'
;MKANQRTVFKPAPLTVRGVFKDFQAIAKSSGRSAMDEKRARIQKLLVASEGAETKYLARAFQGKLRIHIADKTVLAALAESFPRPEETVERVGWNMSAASLLTHAYNQHPVWDTMLNYLLKNRVIDSGILDACKLTTGVPISPML
;
A
#
# COMPACT_ATOMS: atom_id res chain seq x y z
N MET A 1 -23.22 12.30 10.31
CA MET A 1 -24.54 12.48 9.67
C MET A 1 -24.48 11.93 8.26
N LYS A 2 -25.14 10.80 7.97
CA LYS A 2 -25.41 10.41 6.59
C LYS A 2 -26.36 11.47 6.03
N ALA A 3 -25.89 12.28 5.08
CA ALA A 3 -26.82 13.07 4.27
C ALA A 3 -27.84 12.09 3.69
N ASN A 4 -29.13 12.42 3.82
CA ASN A 4 -30.27 11.56 3.53
C ASN A 4 -30.47 11.37 2.01
N GLN A 5 -29.38 11.13 1.28
CA GLN A 5 -29.36 10.92 -0.15
C GLN A 5 -29.72 9.46 -0.39
N ARG A 6 -31.01 9.15 -0.22
CA ARG A 6 -31.61 7.87 -0.60
C ARG A 6 -31.52 7.75 -2.13
N THR A 7 -30.55 7.00 -2.62
CA THR A 7 -30.54 6.56 -4.01
C THR A 7 -31.52 5.40 -4.16
N VAL A 8 -32.38 5.45 -5.18
CA VAL A 8 -33.39 4.41 -5.49
C VAL A 8 -32.74 3.04 -5.72
N PHE A 9 -31.48 3.05 -6.17
CA PHE A 9 -30.66 1.87 -6.33
C PHE A 9 -29.41 1.95 -5.45
N LYS A 10 -29.00 0.80 -4.96
CA LYS A 10 -27.74 0.63 -4.25
C LYS A 10 -26.58 0.92 -5.23
N PRO A 11 -25.67 1.84 -4.91
CA PRO A 11 -24.48 2.07 -5.72
C PRO A 11 -23.63 0.80 -5.84
N ALA A 12 -22.81 0.72 -6.90
CA ALA A 12 -21.92 -0.41 -7.13
C ALA A 12 -20.95 -0.62 -5.94
N PRO A 13 -20.61 -1.89 -5.61
CA PRO A 13 -19.72 -2.18 -4.49
C PRO A 13 -18.34 -1.55 -4.70
N LEU A 14 -17.73 -1.13 -3.60
CA LEU A 14 -16.41 -0.53 -3.63
C LEU A 14 -15.35 -1.58 -4.00
N THR A 15 -14.40 -1.19 -4.83
CA THR A 15 -13.24 -2.01 -5.18
C THR A 15 -11.96 -1.33 -4.71
N VAL A 16 -10.96 -2.10 -4.27
CA VAL A 16 -9.68 -1.55 -3.77
C VAL A 16 -9.02 -0.63 -4.80
N ARG A 17 -9.00 -1.05 -6.08
CA ARG A 17 -8.46 -0.24 -7.18
C ARG A 17 -9.26 1.04 -7.42
N GLY A 18 -10.60 0.98 -7.30
CA GLY A 18 -11.46 2.15 -7.45
C GLY A 18 -11.23 3.17 -6.33
N VAL A 19 -11.23 2.70 -5.08
CA VAL A 19 -10.96 3.52 -3.90
C VAL A 19 -9.58 4.18 -4.00
N PHE A 20 -8.53 3.43 -4.35
CA PHE A 20 -7.19 3.99 -4.49
C PHE A 20 -7.12 5.09 -5.56
N LYS A 21 -7.75 4.89 -6.73
CA LYS A 21 -7.84 5.92 -7.78
C LYS A 21 -8.56 7.18 -7.30
N ASP A 22 -9.66 7.03 -6.57
CA ASP A 22 -10.38 8.17 -6.02
C ASP A 22 -9.57 8.92 -4.96
N PHE A 23 -8.83 8.21 -4.10
CA PHE A 23 -7.90 8.82 -3.14
C PHE A 23 -6.79 9.60 -3.85
N GLN A 24 -6.23 9.05 -4.92
CA GLN A 24 -5.22 9.74 -5.72
C GLN A 24 -5.80 10.98 -6.42
N ALA A 25 -7.03 10.92 -6.91
CA ALA A 25 -7.72 12.06 -7.51
C ALA A 25 -7.99 13.17 -6.46
N ILE A 26 -8.42 12.80 -5.24
CA ILE A 26 -8.57 13.72 -4.11
C ILE A 26 -7.23 14.38 -3.80
N ALA A 27 -6.14 13.61 -3.72
CA ALA A 27 -4.81 14.14 -3.42
C ALA A 27 -4.30 15.11 -4.49
N LYS A 28 -4.53 14.83 -5.77
CA LYS A 28 -4.08 15.64 -6.91
C LYS A 28 -4.92 16.90 -7.15
N SER A 29 -6.17 16.94 -6.66
CA SER A 29 -7.05 18.09 -6.87
C SER A 29 -6.55 19.34 -6.12
N SER A 30 -6.39 20.43 -6.87
CA SER A 30 -5.91 21.74 -6.41
C SER A 30 -6.57 22.87 -7.21
N GLY A 31 -6.59 24.09 -6.68
CA GLY A 31 -7.24 25.25 -7.31
C GLY A 31 -8.56 25.69 -6.66
N ARG A 32 -9.24 26.64 -7.29
CA ARG A 32 -10.33 27.43 -6.70
C ARG A 32 -11.63 26.65 -6.45
N SER A 33 -11.85 25.52 -7.12
CA SER A 33 -12.99 24.60 -6.92
C SER A 33 -12.61 23.29 -6.22
N ALA A 34 -11.33 23.09 -5.88
CA ALA A 34 -10.83 21.79 -5.47
C ALA A 34 -11.47 21.28 -4.16
N MET A 35 -11.83 22.17 -3.24
CA MET A 35 -12.44 21.76 -1.97
C MET A 35 -13.85 21.18 -2.15
N ASP A 36 -14.64 21.73 -3.07
CA ASP A 36 -15.98 21.23 -3.38
C ASP A 36 -15.90 19.91 -4.14
N GLU A 37 -14.95 19.78 -5.06
CA GLU A 37 -14.67 18.51 -5.76
C GLU A 37 -14.21 17.41 -4.80
N LYS A 38 -13.32 17.73 -3.85
CA LYS A 38 -12.89 16.79 -2.80
C LYS A 38 -14.08 16.35 -1.97
N ARG A 39 -14.92 17.28 -1.52
CA ARG A 39 -16.12 16.99 -0.72
C ARG A 39 -17.08 16.08 -1.48
N ALA A 40 -17.37 16.40 -2.75
CA ALA A 40 -18.26 15.60 -3.59
C ALA A 40 -17.74 14.17 -3.78
N ARG A 41 -16.42 14.00 -4.00
CA ARG A 41 -15.81 12.68 -4.21
C ARG A 41 -15.78 11.85 -2.92
N ILE A 42 -15.50 12.48 -1.77
CA ILE A 42 -15.59 11.83 -0.44
C ILE A 42 -17.04 11.41 -0.16
N GLN A 43 -18.02 12.27 -0.43
CA GLN A 43 -19.44 11.95 -0.23
C GLN A 43 -19.85 10.76 -1.10
N LYS A 44 -19.41 10.71 -2.37
CA LYS A 44 -19.66 9.57 -3.26
C LYS A 44 -19.14 8.25 -2.68
N LEU A 45 -17.91 8.26 -2.15
CA LEU A 45 -17.31 7.06 -1.53
C LEU A 45 -18.07 6.63 -0.27
N LEU A 46 -18.47 7.58 0.59
CA LEU A 46 -19.21 7.29 1.82
C LEU A 46 -20.65 6.80 1.56
N VAL A 47 -21.28 7.25 0.48
CA VAL A 47 -22.60 6.76 0.05
C VAL A 47 -22.50 5.35 -0.51
N ALA A 48 -21.41 5.01 -1.20
CA ALA A 48 -21.17 3.68 -1.74
C ALA A 48 -20.69 2.65 -0.72
N SER A 49 -20.12 3.09 0.41
CA SER A 49 -19.57 2.19 1.42
C SER A 49 -20.61 1.53 2.31
N GLU A 50 -20.35 0.29 2.71
CA GLU A 50 -21.24 -0.50 3.56
C GLU A 50 -20.57 -0.97 4.85
N GLY A 51 -21.36 -1.02 5.93
CA GLY A 51 -20.91 -1.56 7.22
C GLY A 51 -19.57 -1.01 7.70
N ALA A 52 -18.58 -1.89 7.81
CA ALA A 52 -17.24 -1.58 8.30
C ALA A 52 -16.39 -0.74 7.34
N GLU A 53 -16.69 -0.73 6.04
CA GLU A 53 -15.93 0.03 5.04
C GLU A 53 -15.96 1.53 5.33
N THR A 54 -17.15 2.05 5.67
CA THR A 54 -17.36 3.46 6.03
C THR A 54 -16.42 3.89 7.16
N LYS A 55 -16.22 3.01 8.15
CA LYS A 55 -15.36 3.25 9.31
C LYS A 55 -13.89 3.37 8.89
N TYR A 56 -13.41 2.48 8.02
CA TYR A 56 -12.02 2.52 7.56
C TYR A 56 -11.76 3.67 6.59
N LEU A 57 -12.72 3.99 5.71
CA LEU A 57 -12.62 5.16 4.82
C LEU A 57 -12.57 6.47 5.63
N ALA A 58 -13.46 6.64 6.62
CA ALA A 58 -13.45 7.83 7.48
C ALA A 58 -12.11 7.99 8.22
N ARG A 59 -11.55 6.88 8.73
CA ARG A 59 -10.22 6.87 9.39
C ARG A 59 -9.08 7.16 8.43
N ALA A 60 -9.15 6.67 7.19
CA ALA A 60 -8.17 6.95 6.15
C ALA A 60 -8.17 8.44 5.77
N PHE A 61 -9.34 9.06 5.62
CA PHE A 61 -9.43 10.51 5.37
C PHE A 61 -8.93 11.38 6.53
N GLN A 62 -9.02 10.88 7.75
CA GLN A 62 -8.43 11.54 8.93
C GLN A 62 -6.90 11.37 9.03
N GLY A 63 -6.29 10.53 8.17
CA GLY A 63 -4.88 10.15 8.25
C GLY A 63 -4.54 9.25 9.44
N LYS A 64 -5.55 8.67 10.12
CA LYS A 64 -5.39 7.89 11.35
C LYS A 64 -6.14 6.57 11.25
N LEU A 65 -5.52 5.57 10.62
CA LEU A 65 -6.15 4.27 10.37
C LEU A 65 -6.38 3.46 11.67
N ARG A 66 -5.50 3.63 12.68
CA ARG A 66 -5.58 2.98 14.01
C ARG A 66 -5.68 1.45 13.96
N ILE A 67 -4.92 0.83 13.06
CA ILE A 67 -4.85 -0.64 12.91
C ILE A 67 -3.64 -1.26 13.63
N HIS A 68 -2.74 -0.43 14.20
CA HIS A 68 -1.52 -0.87 14.89
C HIS A 68 -0.59 -1.73 14.02
N ILE A 69 -0.55 -1.42 12.72
CA ILE A 69 0.33 -2.05 11.72
C ILE A 69 1.37 -1.01 11.27
N ALA A 70 2.61 -1.45 11.08
CA ALA A 70 3.74 -0.65 10.60
C ALA A 70 4.40 -1.29 9.37
N ASP A 71 5.29 -0.56 8.69
CA ASP A 71 5.94 -1.03 7.46
C ASP A 71 6.65 -2.38 7.65
N LYS A 72 7.35 -2.57 8.78
CA LYS A 72 8.02 -3.84 9.11
C LYS A 72 7.06 -5.02 9.18
N THR A 73 5.86 -4.82 9.74
CA THR A 73 4.84 -5.88 9.80
C THR A 73 4.25 -6.20 8.42
N VAL A 74 4.16 -5.20 7.53
CA VAL A 74 3.73 -5.42 6.14
C VAL A 74 4.79 -6.21 5.38
N LEU A 75 6.08 -5.87 5.55
CA LEU A 75 7.20 -6.61 4.93
C LEU A 75 7.27 -8.06 5.42
N ALA A 76 7.02 -8.30 6.71
CA ALA A 76 6.96 -9.66 7.26
C ALA A 76 5.80 -10.47 6.66
N ALA A 77 4.60 -9.89 6.57
CA ALA A 77 3.46 -10.53 5.93
C ALA A 77 3.68 -10.77 4.42
N LEU A 78 4.38 -9.86 3.74
CA LEU A 78 4.80 -10.02 2.35
C LEU A 78 5.79 -11.18 2.21
N ALA A 79 6.71 -11.34 3.16
CA ALA A 79 7.69 -12.42 3.13
C ALA A 79 7.05 -13.81 3.21
N GLU A 80 5.93 -13.92 3.92
CA GLU A 80 5.18 -15.16 4.11
C GLU A 80 4.20 -15.45 2.97
N SER A 81 3.73 -14.42 2.25
CA SER A 81 2.77 -14.59 1.17
C SER A 81 3.37 -15.09 -0.14
N PHE A 82 4.69 -14.95 -0.34
CA PHE A 82 5.39 -15.44 -1.53
C PHE A 82 6.17 -16.73 -1.22
N PRO A 83 6.21 -17.68 -2.17
CA PRO A 83 7.00 -18.90 -2.00
C PRO A 83 8.50 -18.57 -1.95
N ARG A 84 9.21 -19.30 -1.09
CA ARG A 84 10.66 -19.29 -1.00
C ARG A 84 11.22 -20.41 -1.89
N PRO A 85 12.29 -20.16 -2.69
CA PRO A 85 12.95 -21.25 -3.38
C PRO A 85 13.70 -22.11 -2.37
N GLU A 86 13.54 -23.44 -2.48
CA GLU A 86 14.25 -24.43 -1.64
C GLU A 86 15.77 -24.22 -1.64
N GLU A 87 16.35 -23.69 -2.72
CA GLU A 87 17.79 -23.51 -2.90
C GLU A 87 18.42 -22.36 -2.07
N THR A 88 17.62 -21.51 -1.41
CA THR A 88 18.18 -20.38 -0.63
C THR A 88 18.71 -20.75 0.76
N VAL A 89 18.65 -22.03 1.14
CA VAL A 89 19.19 -22.51 2.42
C VAL A 89 20.73 -22.60 2.40
N GLU A 90 21.37 -22.72 1.23
CA GLU A 90 22.81 -23.06 1.16
C GLU A 90 23.74 -21.98 0.61
N ARG A 91 23.24 -20.99 -0.16
CA ARG A 91 24.12 -20.00 -0.84
C ARG A 91 24.40 -18.71 -0.08
N VAL A 92 23.73 -18.45 1.03
CA VAL A 92 24.03 -17.30 1.88
C VAL A 92 24.42 -17.88 3.23
N GLY A 93 25.70 -17.73 3.63
CA GLY A 93 26.19 -18.04 4.98
C GLY A 93 25.56 -17.18 6.10
N TRP A 94 24.38 -16.64 5.82
CA TRP A 94 23.54 -15.85 6.67
C TRP A 94 22.14 -16.46 6.56
N ASN A 95 21.67 -17.12 7.63
CA ASN A 95 20.28 -17.56 7.76
C ASN A 95 19.34 -16.35 7.88
N MET A 96 19.33 -15.47 6.87
CA MET A 96 18.39 -14.35 6.80
C MET A 96 17.01 -14.91 6.49
N SER A 97 16.04 -14.61 7.35
CA SER A 97 14.64 -14.84 7.05
C SER A 97 14.23 -14.03 5.81
N ALA A 98 13.27 -14.50 5.02
CA ALA A 98 12.78 -13.75 3.86
C ALA A 98 12.34 -12.32 4.24
N ALA A 99 11.79 -12.15 5.46
CA ALA A 99 11.42 -10.85 6.02
C ALA A 99 12.62 -9.92 6.21
N SER A 100 13.75 -10.44 6.68
CA SER A 100 14.97 -9.65 6.88
C SER A 100 15.61 -9.20 5.57
N LEU A 101 15.53 -10.04 4.52
CA LEU A 101 15.98 -9.71 3.17
C LEU A 101 15.12 -8.62 2.52
N LEU A 102 13.79 -8.71 2.65
CA LEU A 102 12.89 -7.66 2.19
C LEU A 102 13.07 -6.36 2.97
N THR A 103 13.30 -6.44 4.28
CA THR A 103 13.59 -5.27 5.11
C THR A 103 14.88 -4.58 4.66
N HIS A 104 15.92 -5.35 4.38
CA HIS A 104 17.17 -4.81 3.87
C HIS A 104 16.99 -4.15 2.50
N ALA A 105 16.28 -4.78 1.57
CA ALA A 105 15.96 -4.21 0.26
C ALA A 105 15.14 -2.90 0.38
N TYR A 106 14.17 -2.86 1.29
CA TYR A 106 13.35 -1.67 1.53
C TYR A 106 14.17 -0.52 2.12
N ASN A 107 15.12 -0.83 3.02
CA ASN A 107 15.98 0.19 3.61
C ASN A 107 16.92 0.85 2.59
N GLN A 108 17.38 0.09 1.59
CA GLN A 108 18.21 0.61 0.49
C GLN A 108 17.42 1.41 -0.53
N HIS A 109 16.16 1.02 -0.79
CA HIS A 109 15.31 1.64 -1.78
C HIS A 109 13.84 1.59 -1.32
N PRO A 110 13.37 2.57 -0.51
CA PRO A 110 12.04 2.60 0.11
C PRO A 110 10.94 3.02 -0.89
N VAL A 111 10.83 2.28 -1.99
CA VAL A 111 9.79 2.43 -3.02
C VAL A 111 9.10 1.10 -3.21
N TRP A 112 7.82 1.06 -2.85
CA TRP A 112 7.00 -0.16 -2.96
C TRP A 112 6.83 -0.62 -4.40
N ASP A 113 6.69 0.30 -5.35
CA ASP A 113 6.42 -0.05 -6.75
C ASP A 113 7.56 -0.87 -7.38
N THR A 114 8.82 -0.50 -7.15
CA THR A 114 9.97 -1.25 -7.70
C THR A 114 10.07 -2.65 -7.09
N MET A 115 9.91 -2.74 -5.76
CA MET A 115 9.94 -4.01 -5.04
C MET A 115 8.80 -4.94 -5.45
N LEU A 116 7.57 -4.42 -5.49
CA LEU A 116 6.39 -5.20 -5.86
C LEU A 116 6.43 -5.62 -7.34
N ASN A 117 6.92 -4.77 -8.24
CA ASN A 117 7.07 -5.14 -9.65
C ASN A 117 8.06 -6.29 -9.83
N TYR A 118 9.16 -6.31 -9.07
CA TYR A 118 10.10 -7.43 -9.06
C TYR A 118 9.44 -8.72 -8.54
N LEU A 119 8.79 -8.66 -7.36
CA LEU A 119 8.12 -9.81 -6.76
C LEU A 119 6.98 -10.37 -7.62
N LEU A 120 6.23 -9.49 -8.29
CA LEU A 120 5.17 -9.90 -9.21
C LEU A 120 5.70 -10.52 -10.49
N LYS A 121 6.88 -10.11 -10.97
CA LYS A 121 7.51 -10.67 -12.17
C LYS A 121 8.14 -12.04 -11.91
N ASN A 122 8.88 -12.17 -10.82
CA ASN A 122 9.63 -13.39 -10.52
C ASN A 122 8.83 -14.41 -9.72
N ARG A 123 7.77 -13.98 -9.01
CA ARG A 123 6.89 -14.80 -8.15
C ARG A 123 7.59 -15.48 -6.97
N VAL A 124 8.87 -15.18 -6.75
CA VAL A 124 9.73 -15.80 -5.75
C VAL A 124 10.60 -14.73 -5.08
N ILE A 125 10.92 -14.93 -3.80
CA ILE A 125 11.83 -14.06 -3.05
C ILE A 125 13.27 -14.59 -3.20
N ASP A 126 13.97 -14.04 -4.18
CA ASP A 126 15.38 -14.35 -4.47
C ASP A 126 16.33 -13.26 -3.97
N SER A 127 17.62 -13.60 -3.84
CA SER A 127 18.70 -12.63 -3.58
C SER A 127 18.79 -11.54 -4.66
N GLY A 128 18.32 -11.81 -5.88
CA GLY A 128 18.26 -10.82 -6.97
C GLY A 128 17.37 -9.61 -6.69
N ILE A 129 16.55 -9.63 -5.63
CA ILE A 129 15.80 -8.43 -5.23
C ILE A 129 16.72 -7.32 -4.71
N LEU A 130 17.90 -7.67 -4.18
CA LEU A 130 18.90 -6.70 -3.75
C LEU A 130 19.52 -5.96 -4.94
N ASP A 131 19.70 -6.65 -6.06
CA ASP A 131 20.19 -6.04 -7.29
C ASP A 131 19.15 -5.10 -7.92
N ALA A 132 17.86 -5.47 -7.81
CA ALA A 132 16.74 -4.65 -8.27
C ALA A 132 16.51 -3.41 -7.37
N CYS A 133 16.64 -3.56 -6.06
CA CYS A 133 16.44 -2.51 -5.05
C CYS A 133 17.76 -1.87 -4.61
N LYS A 134 18.68 -1.63 -5.54
CA LYS A 134 19.96 -0.98 -5.25
C LYS A 134 19.77 0.51 -4.93
N LEU A 135 20.70 1.03 -4.13
CA LEU A 135 20.81 2.45 -3.83
C LEU A 135 20.92 3.25 -5.13
N THR A 136 19.92 4.07 -5.40
CA THR A 136 19.82 4.83 -6.66
C THR A 136 19.77 6.32 -6.33
N THR A 137 20.60 7.10 -7.00
CA THR A 137 20.64 8.57 -6.83
C THR A 137 19.26 9.17 -7.13
N GLY A 138 18.75 10.00 -6.24
CA GLY A 138 17.42 10.62 -6.36
C GLY A 138 16.31 9.90 -5.58
N VAL A 139 16.58 8.71 -5.03
CA VAL A 139 15.66 8.01 -4.10
C VAL A 139 16.25 8.10 -2.69
N PRO A 140 15.50 8.61 -1.69
CA PRO A 140 15.99 8.68 -0.32
C PRO A 140 16.12 7.28 0.29
N ILE A 141 17.12 7.08 1.15
CA ILE A 141 17.23 5.84 1.95
C ILE A 141 16.46 5.95 3.27
N SER A 142 16.09 4.80 3.83
CA SER A 142 15.55 4.78 5.18
C SER A 142 16.61 5.27 6.18
N PRO A 143 16.26 6.20 7.09
CA PRO A 143 17.20 6.67 8.10
C PRO A 143 17.58 5.52 9.03
N MET A 144 18.81 5.58 9.55
CA MET A 144 19.36 4.60 10.49
C MET A 144 18.80 4.87 11.91
N LEU A 145 17.56 4.45 12.15
CA LEU A 145 16.83 4.59 13.42
C LEU A 145 16.15 3.27 13.83
#